data_AF-A0A1Y1HYW2-F1
#
_entry.id   AF-A0A1Y1HYW2-F1
#
_cell.length_a   1.000
_cell.length_b   1.000
_cell.length_c   1.000
_cell.angle_alpha   90.00
_cell.angle_beta   90.00
_cell.angle_gamma   90.00
#
_symmetry.space_group_name_H-M   'P 1'
#
loop_
_entity.id
_entity.type
_entity.pdbx_description
1 polymer ?
#
loop_
_entity_poly.entity_id
_entity_poly.type
_entity_poly.pdbx_seq_one_letter_code
_entity_poly.pdbx_strand_id
1 'polypeptide(L)'
;MARVALFAAAVAALVALAAAQSCPSADFTGCYTSTGTFFCCPTPATSCSGLSTPDCVATGTSNVVAGAGVVPGAPTPMPTATDTPAPTAGTPAPTAGPITDADILNFALNLEYLEGEFYSWAAFGKGLESSLTGGGGPVIGGQKASLSADAQAYAEQIAIDEINHVKFLRTALGDAAVPEPAIDIGPAFAVAANAAANATLDPPFSPYTDDVTFLLGAFIFEDVGVTAYGGAVPLFSDKNVAGVAARILGVEAYHAGAVRAELAEFVSVVTGYGVTVGDIGNLIVALRAALGGGKETPLVADGFTQLRAVTEGDSLTYVRTTSEVISIVCAGGNKGLFFPNGLNGKINMM
;
A
#
# COMPACT_ATOMS: atom_id res chain seq x y z
N MET A 1 -23.11 3.66 18.00
CA MET A 1 -22.47 4.76 18.76
C MET A 1 -21.31 4.29 19.64
N ALA A 2 -21.39 3.15 20.36
CA ALA A 2 -20.27 2.62 21.14
C ALA A 2 -19.02 2.18 20.32
N ARG A 3 -19.22 1.73 19.06
CA ARG A 3 -18.13 1.28 18.17
C ARG A 3 -17.25 2.42 17.60
N VAL A 4 -17.79 3.64 17.50
CA VAL A 4 -17.06 4.83 17.03
C VAL A 4 -16.16 5.40 18.15
N ALA A 5 -16.61 5.27 19.41
CA ALA A 5 -15.80 5.68 20.58
C ALA A 5 -14.61 4.74 20.83
N LEU A 6 -14.75 3.44 20.54
CA LEU A 6 -13.65 2.46 20.64
C LEU A 6 -12.57 2.69 19.56
N PHE A 7 -12.97 3.05 18.34
CA PHE A 7 -12.06 3.39 17.25
C PHE A 7 -11.28 4.69 17.53
N ALA A 8 -11.96 5.73 18.03
CA ALA A 8 -11.30 6.97 18.46
C ALA A 8 -10.32 6.73 19.65
N ALA A 9 -10.63 5.79 20.54
CA ALA A 9 -9.73 5.42 21.64
C ALA A 9 -8.52 4.58 21.18
N ALA A 10 -8.68 3.72 20.17
CA ALA A 10 -7.58 2.97 19.56
C ALA A 10 -6.66 3.87 18.73
N VAL A 11 -7.22 4.81 17.97
CA VAL A 11 -6.47 5.86 17.25
C VAL A 11 -5.78 6.79 18.25
N ALA A 12 -6.43 7.18 19.35
CA ALA A 12 -5.79 7.95 20.42
C ALA A 12 -4.70 7.15 21.16
N ALA A 13 -4.84 5.83 21.30
CA ALA A 13 -3.80 4.96 21.87
C ALA A 13 -2.61 4.76 20.92
N LEU A 14 -2.84 4.72 19.61
CA LEU A 14 -1.79 4.71 18.58
C LEU A 14 -1.07 6.06 18.47
N VAL A 15 -1.82 7.17 18.52
CA VAL A 15 -1.28 8.53 18.62
C VAL A 15 -0.53 8.69 19.94
N ALA A 16 -0.98 8.08 21.03
CA ALA A 16 -0.26 8.04 22.30
C ALA A 16 0.97 7.12 22.26
N LEU A 17 0.99 6.06 21.45
CA LEU A 17 2.16 5.20 21.25
C LEU A 17 3.22 5.90 20.37
N ALA A 18 2.78 6.71 19.40
CA ALA A 18 3.63 7.62 18.62
C ALA A 18 4.07 8.85 19.44
N ALA A 19 3.23 9.34 20.35
CA ALA A 19 3.54 10.47 21.24
C ALA A 19 4.31 10.04 22.51
N ALA A 20 4.32 8.75 22.87
CA ALA A 20 5.16 8.20 23.94
C ALA A 20 6.64 8.09 23.53
N GLN A 21 6.98 8.46 22.29
CA GLN A 21 8.34 8.50 21.77
C GLN A 21 8.78 9.95 21.53
N SER A 22 8.43 10.85 22.46
CA SER A 22 9.00 12.19 22.55
C SER A 22 10.11 12.20 23.60
N CYS A 23 11.24 12.82 23.29
CA CYS A 23 12.30 12.99 24.27
C CYS A 23 11.88 13.92 25.41
N PRO A 24 12.41 13.70 26.63
CA PRO A 24 11.95 14.40 27.84
C PRO A 24 12.20 15.92 27.81
N SER A 25 13.06 16.40 26.92
CA SER A 25 13.26 17.83 26.66
C SER A 25 13.72 18.09 25.22
N ALA A 26 13.67 19.36 24.82
CA ALA A 26 14.16 19.84 23.52
C ALA A 26 15.68 19.70 23.34
N ASP A 27 16.42 19.35 24.39
CA ASP A 27 17.88 19.14 24.35
C ASP A 27 18.25 17.76 23.79
N PHE A 28 17.25 16.95 23.44
CA PHE A 28 17.42 15.60 22.92
C PHE A 28 16.66 15.43 21.60
N THR A 29 17.31 14.81 20.62
CA THR A 29 16.69 14.36 19.37
C THR A 29 16.33 12.89 19.48
N GLY A 30 15.14 12.54 19.00
CA GLY A 30 14.73 11.14 18.86
C GLY A 30 15.46 10.47 17.71
N CYS A 31 16.03 9.30 17.97
CA CYS A 31 16.73 8.45 17.01
C CYS A 31 16.19 7.03 17.10
N TYR A 32 16.24 6.29 16.00
CA TYR A 32 15.88 4.86 15.96
C TYR A 32 17.11 4.03 15.60
N THR A 33 17.25 2.84 16.20
CA THR A 33 18.20 1.83 15.72
C THR A 33 17.69 1.17 14.44
N SER A 34 18.58 0.50 13.72
CA SER A 34 18.26 -0.41 12.60
C SER A 34 17.25 -1.52 12.96
N THR A 35 17.10 -1.81 14.25
CA THR A 35 16.10 -2.76 14.79
C THR A 35 14.81 -2.09 15.29
N GLY A 36 14.60 -0.80 15.01
CA GLY A 36 13.36 -0.08 15.32
C GLY A 36 13.20 0.35 16.78
N THR A 37 14.27 0.35 17.58
CA THR A 37 14.22 0.77 18.99
C THR A 37 14.46 2.28 19.11
N PHE A 38 13.58 3.00 19.81
CA PHE A 38 13.64 4.46 19.98
C PHE A 38 14.58 4.88 21.13
N PHE A 39 15.40 5.90 20.87
CA PHE A 39 16.33 6.50 21.84
C PHE A 39 16.31 8.03 21.76
N CYS A 40 16.73 8.68 22.85
CA CYS A 40 16.91 10.12 22.92
C CYS A 40 18.39 10.45 23.03
N CYS A 41 18.93 11.15 22.04
CA CYS A 41 20.35 11.55 22.01
C CYS A 41 20.51 13.06 22.18
N PRO A 42 21.53 13.53 22.92
CA PRO A 42 21.74 14.96 23.12
C PRO A 42 21.94 15.70 21.79
N THR A 43 21.42 16.92 21.67
CA THR A 43 21.72 17.81 20.54
C THR A 43 22.97 18.65 20.81
N PRO A 44 23.93 18.74 19.87
CA PRO A 44 23.98 18.07 18.56
C PRO A 44 24.38 16.58 18.69
N ALA A 45 23.83 15.74 17.81
CA ALA A 45 23.90 14.27 17.86
C ALA A 45 25.29 13.68 17.56
N THR A 46 26.31 14.04 18.33
CA THR A 46 27.69 13.55 18.13
C THR A 46 28.01 12.31 18.95
N SER A 47 27.21 11.95 19.95
CA SER A 47 27.42 10.72 20.75
C SER A 47 26.20 10.32 21.56
N CYS A 48 25.56 9.22 21.19
CA CYS A 48 24.65 8.51 22.08
C CYS A 48 25.50 7.62 23.00
N SER A 49 25.68 8.00 24.27
CA SER A 49 26.49 7.24 25.22
C SER A 49 25.93 5.82 25.42
N GLY A 50 26.67 4.80 25.00
CA GLY A 50 26.29 3.38 25.12
C GLY A 50 26.11 2.64 23.79
N LEU A 51 26.19 3.33 22.65
CA LEU A 51 26.14 2.72 21.31
C LEU A 51 27.49 2.86 20.61
N SER A 52 28.05 1.74 20.14
CA SER A 52 29.28 1.72 19.36
C SER A 52 29.02 2.02 17.87
N THR A 53 28.69 3.28 17.51
CA THR A 53 28.62 3.87 16.13
C THR A 53 27.67 3.21 15.10
N PRO A 54 27.25 3.86 13.98
CA PRO A 54 26.64 5.17 13.75
C PRO A 54 25.18 5.03 13.23
N ASP A 55 24.27 4.36 13.96
CA ASP A 55 22.91 4.05 13.47
C ASP A 55 21.84 5.09 13.86
N CYS A 56 22.10 6.39 13.75
CA CYS A 56 21.12 7.42 14.15
C CYS A 56 20.72 8.35 12.99
N VAL A 57 19.46 8.27 12.55
CA VAL A 57 18.84 9.19 11.58
C VAL A 57 17.95 10.19 12.32
N ALA A 58 18.24 11.49 12.22
CA ALA A 58 17.50 12.56 12.89
C ALA A 58 16.24 12.98 12.09
N THR A 59 15.12 13.22 12.78
CA THR A 59 13.89 13.76 12.17
C THR A 59 13.81 15.28 12.34
N GLY A 60 13.67 16.03 11.24
CA GLY A 60 13.53 17.49 11.25
C GLY A 60 12.08 17.93 11.44
N THR A 61 11.84 18.93 12.29
CA THR A 61 10.51 19.49 12.57
C THR A 61 10.17 20.63 11.61
N SER A 62 8.95 20.65 11.07
CA SER A 62 8.39 21.83 10.38
C SER A 62 6.97 22.09 10.86
N ASN A 63 6.77 23.28 11.43
CA ASN A 63 5.49 23.84 11.85
C ASN A 63 4.78 24.48 10.65
N VAL A 64 3.48 24.21 10.47
CA VAL A 64 2.61 25.02 9.60
C VAL A 64 1.35 25.43 10.38
N VAL A 65 1.08 26.73 10.33
CA VAL A 65 0.02 27.49 11.00
C VAL A 65 -1.33 27.30 10.28
N ALA A 66 -2.39 26.99 11.02
CA ALA A 66 -3.77 26.94 10.52
C ALA A 66 -4.49 28.28 10.75
N GLY A 67 -5.11 28.84 9.70
CA GLY A 67 -5.99 30.01 9.79
C GLY A 67 -7.46 29.59 9.73
N ALA A 68 -8.25 30.02 10.73
CA ALA A 68 -9.69 29.79 10.84
C ALA A 68 -10.51 30.97 10.28
N GLY A 69 -11.67 30.67 9.69
CA GLY A 69 -12.69 31.65 9.31
C GLY A 69 -14.10 31.12 9.60
N VAL A 70 -14.90 31.92 10.34
CA VAL A 70 -16.27 31.66 10.81
C VAL A 70 -17.21 32.70 10.20
N VAL A 71 -18.41 32.33 9.72
CA VAL A 71 -19.68 33.07 9.97
C VAL A 71 -20.97 32.25 9.66
N PRO A 72 -22.15 32.56 10.25
CA PRO A 72 -23.31 31.67 10.46
C PRO A 72 -24.63 32.07 9.74
N GLY A 73 -25.67 31.22 9.84
CA GLY A 73 -27.08 31.67 9.81
C GLY A 73 -28.12 30.68 9.24
N ALA A 74 -29.07 30.24 10.09
CA ALA A 74 -30.35 29.62 9.70
C ALA A 74 -31.50 30.66 9.78
N PRO A 75 -32.67 30.44 9.15
CA PRO A 75 -33.85 29.99 9.91
C PRO A 75 -34.91 29.13 9.13
N THR A 76 -35.81 28.47 9.86
CA THR A 76 -37.10 27.82 9.44
C THR A 76 -38.31 28.71 9.86
N PRO A 77 -39.63 28.46 9.59
CA PRO A 77 -40.34 27.20 9.27
C PRO A 77 -41.57 27.21 8.29
N MET A 78 -42.12 25.99 8.09
CA MET A 78 -43.34 25.37 7.47
C MET A 78 -44.65 26.18 7.21
N PRO A 79 -45.61 25.67 6.37
CA PRO A 79 -46.62 24.70 6.83
C PRO A 79 -47.10 23.61 5.83
N THR A 80 -47.90 22.70 6.39
CA THR A 80 -48.40 21.36 6.04
C THR A 80 -49.43 21.26 4.90
N ALA A 81 -49.50 20.09 4.25
CA ALA A 81 -50.68 19.57 3.53
C ALA A 81 -50.90 18.07 3.83
N THR A 82 -52.17 17.68 3.87
CA THR A 82 -52.75 16.43 4.43
C THR A 82 -52.94 15.28 3.42
N ASP A 83 -52.64 14.06 3.90
CA ASP A 83 -53.19 12.70 3.72
C ASP A 83 -53.72 12.15 2.37
N THR A 84 -53.17 10.99 1.97
CA THR A 84 -53.88 9.77 1.48
C THR A 84 -52.94 8.55 1.57
N PRO A 85 -53.34 7.37 2.11
CA PRO A 85 -52.45 6.22 2.25
C PRO A 85 -52.39 5.37 0.97
N ALA A 86 -51.17 5.22 0.42
CA ALA A 86 -50.84 4.38 -0.73
C ALA A 86 -50.03 3.14 -0.29
N PRO A 87 -49.99 2.06 -1.07
CA PRO A 87 -49.80 0.68 -0.60
C PRO A 87 -48.38 0.45 -0.08
N THR A 88 -48.26 -0.46 0.88
CA THR A 88 -47.00 -0.86 1.54
C THR A 88 -45.92 -1.21 0.52
N ALA A 89 -45.02 -0.26 0.27
CA ALA A 89 -43.79 -0.49 -0.46
C ALA A 89 -42.98 -1.53 0.31
N GLY A 90 -42.54 -2.58 -0.38
CA GLY A 90 -41.59 -3.54 0.18
C GLY A 90 -40.38 -2.79 0.73
N THR A 91 -39.91 -3.21 1.91
CA THR A 91 -38.72 -2.64 2.56
C THR A 91 -37.61 -2.50 1.51
N PRO A 92 -37.14 -1.27 1.20
CA PRO A 92 -36.01 -1.08 0.32
C PRO A 92 -34.86 -1.94 0.83
N ALA A 93 -34.18 -2.66 -0.07
CA ALA A 93 -32.90 -3.26 0.26
C ALA A 93 -32.05 -2.17 0.93
N PRO A 94 -31.39 -2.43 2.07
CA PRO A 94 -30.67 -1.40 2.80
C PRO A 94 -29.64 -0.79 1.84
N THR A 95 -29.82 0.50 1.53
CA THR A 95 -28.81 1.28 0.81
C THR A 95 -27.50 1.11 1.57
N ALA A 96 -26.45 0.65 0.89
CA ALA A 96 -25.14 0.54 1.50
C ALA A 96 -24.79 1.89 2.15
N GLY A 97 -24.52 1.88 3.46
CA GLY A 97 -24.18 3.11 4.18
C GLY A 97 -22.94 3.79 3.57
N PRO A 98 -22.65 5.05 3.92
CA PRO A 98 -21.47 5.75 3.41
C PRO A 98 -20.18 4.97 3.71
N ILE A 99 -19.16 5.09 2.85
CA ILE A 99 -17.82 4.55 3.08
C ILE A 99 -17.21 5.28 4.28
N THR A 100 -16.62 4.51 5.20
CA THR A 100 -15.97 5.01 6.42
C THR A 100 -14.45 4.90 6.31
N ASP A 101 -13.72 5.59 7.18
CA ASP A 101 -12.26 5.46 7.28
C ASP A 101 -11.83 4.00 7.53
N ALA A 102 -12.61 3.24 8.31
CA ALA A 102 -12.36 1.81 8.54
C ALA A 102 -12.59 0.97 7.26
N ASP A 103 -13.52 1.34 6.40
CA ASP A 103 -13.70 0.68 5.10
C ASP A 103 -12.50 0.94 4.18
N ILE A 104 -11.94 2.15 4.20
CA ILE A 104 -10.73 2.52 3.44
C ILE A 104 -9.50 1.77 3.98
N LEU A 105 -9.32 1.71 5.30
CA LEU A 105 -8.21 0.96 5.91
C LEU A 105 -8.34 -0.55 5.67
N ASN A 106 -9.55 -1.11 5.65
CA ASN A 106 -9.75 -2.51 5.27
C ASN A 106 -9.42 -2.75 3.80
N PHE A 107 -9.73 -1.81 2.91
CA PHE A 107 -9.30 -1.90 1.51
C PHE A 107 -7.78 -1.91 1.39
N ALA A 108 -7.09 -1.00 2.09
CA ALA A 108 -5.63 -0.99 2.16
C ALA A 108 -5.09 -2.31 2.71
N LEU A 109 -5.65 -2.83 3.81
CA LEU A 109 -5.23 -4.10 4.42
C LEU A 109 -5.26 -5.29 3.45
N ASN A 110 -6.16 -5.32 2.46
CA ASN A 110 -6.14 -6.38 1.45
C ASN A 110 -4.89 -6.31 0.56
N LEU A 111 -4.43 -5.11 0.21
CA LEU A 111 -3.22 -4.91 -0.61
C LEU A 111 -1.98 -5.24 0.21
N GLU A 112 -1.94 -4.80 1.46
CA GLU A 112 -0.86 -5.13 2.40
C GLU A 112 -0.74 -6.64 2.64
N TYR A 113 -1.86 -7.39 2.63
CA TYR A 113 -1.79 -8.84 2.66
C TYR A 113 -1.13 -9.43 1.41
N LEU A 114 -1.46 -8.90 0.23
CA LEU A 114 -0.87 -9.35 -1.03
C LEU A 114 0.65 -9.10 -1.06
N GLU A 115 1.08 -7.88 -0.72
CA GLU A 115 2.49 -7.50 -0.69
C GLU A 115 3.22 -8.23 0.43
N GLY A 116 2.65 -8.27 1.64
CA GLY A 116 3.17 -9.01 2.78
C GLY A 116 3.40 -10.49 2.50
N GLU A 117 2.44 -11.17 1.85
CA GLU A 117 2.62 -12.56 1.43
C GLU A 117 3.69 -12.69 0.34
N PHE A 118 3.63 -11.88 -0.72
CA PHE A 118 4.59 -11.94 -1.82
C PHE A 118 6.04 -11.79 -1.34
N TYR A 119 6.32 -10.74 -0.57
CA TYR A 119 7.67 -10.45 -0.08
C TYR A 119 8.11 -11.43 1.01
N SER A 120 7.21 -11.86 1.91
CA SER A 120 7.57 -12.88 2.92
C SER A 120 7.98 -14.19 2.25
N TRP A 121 7.24 -14.63 1.22
CA TRP A 121 7.60 -15.82 0.46
C TRP A 121 8.92 -15.61 -0.30
N ALA A 122 9.06 -14.50 -1.03
CA ALA A 122 10.26 -14.23 -1.81
C ALA A 122 11.53 -14.20 -0.92
N ALA A 123 11.48 -13.47 0.19
CA ALA A 123 12.62 -13.29 1.09
C ALA A 123 12.87 -14.51 1.98
N PHE A 124 11.84 -15.03 2.63
CA PHE A 124 11.98 -16.00 3.72
C PHE A 124 11.55 -17.43 3.35
N GLY A 125 10.85 -17.60 2.23
CA GLY A 125 10.29 -18.90 1.84
C GLY A 125 9.10 -19.34 2.68
N LYS A 126 8.42 -18.40 3.34
CA LYS A 126 7.19 -18.64 4.11
C LYS A 126 6.30 -17.41 4.07
N GLY A 127 4.99 -17.62 4.17
CA GLY A 127 4.00 -16.54 4.22
C GLY A 127 3.91 -15.83 5.56
N LEU A 128 2.88 -15.00 5.70
CA LEU A 128 2.59 -14.27 6.93
C LEU A 128 2.26 -15.24 8.07
N GLU A 129 2.60 -14.82 9.28
CA GLU A 129 2.25 -15.58 10.48
C GLU A 129 0.72 -15.65 10.64
N SER A 130 0.18 -16.80 11.03
CA SER A 130 -1.28 -17.01 11.13
C SER A 130 -2.02 -16.02 12.05
N SER A 131 -1.31 -15.40 13.00
CA SER A 131 -1.84 -14.34 13.87
C SER A 131 -2.16 -13.04 13.11
N LEU A 132 -1.55 -12.84 11.95
CA LEU A 132 -1.73 -11.68 11.09
C LEU A 132 -2.78 -11.92 10.00
N THR A 133 -3.16 -13.15 9.67
CA THR A 133 -4.12 -13.39 8.57
C THR A 133 -5.58 -13.32 9.01
N GLY A 134 -5.85 -13.32 10.31
CA GLY A 134 -7.22 -13.32 10.84
C GLY A 134 -7.99 -14.60 10.53
N GLY A 135 -7.29 -15.71 10.28
CA GLY A 135 -7.91 -16.97 9.83
C GLY A 135 -8.41 -16.91 8.38
N GLY A 136 -7.74 -16.11 7.55
CA GLY A 136 -8.12 -15.82 6.17
C GLY A 136 -7.94 -16.97 5.17
N GLY A 137 -8.09 -16.62 3.89
CA GLY A 137 -8.06 -17.56 2.77
C GLY A 137 -6.67 -18.18 2.53
N PRO A 138 -6.59 -19.20 1.67
CA PRO A 138 -5.31 -19.80 1.33
C PRO A 138 -4.47 -18.87 0.46
N VAL A 139 -3.15 -18.97 0.62
CA VAL A 139 -2.15 -18.41 -0.29
C VAL A 139 -1.77 -19.49 -1.31
N ILE A 140 -1.89 -19.16 -2.59
CA ILE A 140 -1.61 -20.05 -3.71
C ILE A 140 -0.25 -19.67 -4.30
N GLY A 141 0.66 -20.64 -4.39
CA GLY A 141 2.03 -20.39 -4.84
C GLY A 141 2.92 -19.91 -3.70
N GLY A 142 3.83 -19.00 -4.01
CA GLY A 142 4.87 -18.56 -3.07
C GLY A 142 6.04 -19.55 -3.00
N GLN A 143 7.25 -19.03 -3.16
CA GLN A 143 8.48 -19.79 -2.89
C GLN A 143 9.61 -18.80 -2.56
N LYS A 144 10.65 -19.30 -1.89
CA LYS A 144 11.86 -18.49 -1.67
C LYS A 144 12.48 -18.15 -3.02
N ALA A 145 12.71 -16.87 -3.25
CA ALA A 145 13.38 -16.39 -4.45
C ALA A 145 14.89 -16.74 -4.42
N SER A 146 15.44 -17.04 -5.58
CA SER A 146 16.89 -17.28 -5.74
C SER A 146 17.62 -15.95 -5.98
N LEU A 147 17.80 -15.16 -4.92
CA LEU A 147 18.33 -13.81 -4.99
C LEU A 147 19.84 -13.74 -4.72
N SER A 148 20.51 -12.74 -5.32
CA SER A 148 21.82 -12.27 -4.89
C SER A 148 21.74 -11.68 -3.47
N ALA A 149 22.90 -11.47 -2.84
CA ALA A 149 22.94 -10.94 -1.47
C ALA A 149 22.29 -9.55 -1.34
N ASP A 150 22.50 -8.68 -2.33
CA ASP A 150 21.95 -7.32 -2.31
C ASP A 150 20.43 -7.35 -2.54
N ALA A 151 19.96 -8.08 -3.56
CA ALA A 151 18.52 -8.24 -3.81
C ALA A 151 17.80 -8.94 -2.64
N GLN A 152 18.44 -9.91 -1.99
CA GLN A 152 17.92 -10.56 -0.79
C GLN A 152 17.76 -9.55 0.35
N ALA A 153 18.75 -8.68 0.60
CA ALA A 153 18.64 -7.68 1.65
C ALA A 153 17.49 -6.69 1.41
N TYR A 154 17.28 -6.27 0.16
CA TYR A 154 16.11 -5.46 -0.21
C TYR A 154 14.81 -6.21 0.02
N ALA A 155 14.70 -7.46 -0.45
CA ALA A 155 13.51 -8.28 -0.29
C ALA A 155 13.15 -8.48 1.19
N GLU A 156 14.14 -8.73 2.04
CA GLU A 156 13.96 -8.89 3.49
C GLU A 156 13.48 -7.59 4.15
N GLN A 157 14.06 -6.45 3.79
CA GLN A 157 13.66 -5.16 4.36
C GLN A 157 12.22 -4.81 3.98
N ILE A 158 11.86 -4.93 2.70
CA ILE A 158 10.50 -4.67 2.23
C ILE A 158 9.53 -5.65 2.90
N ALA A 159 9.86 -6.95 2.96
CA ALA A 159 9.02 -7.94 3.64
C ALA A 159 8.74 -7.58 5.11
N ILE A 160 9.74 -7.08 5.84
CA ILE A 160 9.58 -6.63 7.22
C ILE A 160 8.61 -5.45 7.31
N ASP A 161 8.74 -4.48 6.40
CA ASP A 161 7.90 -3.29 6.39
C ASP A 161 6.44 -3.65 6.03
N GLU A 162 6.20 -4.53 5.05
CA GLU A 162 4.85 -5.00 4.73
C GLU A 162 4.21 -5.82 5.86
N ILE A 163 4.98 -6.68 6.52
CA ILE A 163 4.51 -7.38 7.74
C ILE A 163 4.09 -6.36 8.81
N ASN A 164 4.86 -5.28 8.96
CA ASN A 164 4.56 -4.23 9.92
C ASN A 164 3.32 -3.42 9.51
N HIS A 165 3.10 -3.15 8.22
CA HIS A 165 1.88 -2.52 7.72
C HIS A 165 0.64 -3.37 8.01
N VAL A 166 0.66 -4.67 7.69
CA VAL A 166 -0.42 -5.61 8.02
C VAL A 166 -0.70 -5.60 9.52
N LYS A 167 0.34 -5.76 10.35
CA LYS A 167 0.20 -5.76 11.81
C LYS A 167 -0.37 -4.44 12.33
N PHE A 168 0.10 -3.33 11.78
CA PHE A 168 -0.33 -1.98 12.15
C PHE A 168 -1.82 -1.79 11.83
N LEU A 169 -2.23 -2.06 10.59
CA LEU A 169 -3.62 -1.90 10.15
C LEU A 169 -4.55 -2.79 10.94
N ARG A 170 -4.19 -4.07 11.16
CA ARG A 170 -5.01 -4.98 11.99
C ARG A 170 -5.15 -4.49 13.41
N THR A 171 -4.08 -3.95 14.00
CA THR A 171 -4.13 -3.36 15.34
C THR A 171 -5.05 -2.14 15.38
N ALA A 172 -4.95 -1.26 14.37
CA ALA A 172 -5.78 -0.06 14.28
C ALA A 172 -7.27 -0.38 14.04
N LEU A 173 -7.56 -1.42 13.25
CA LEU A 173 -8.91 -1.87 12.91
C LEU A 173 -9.55 -2.74 14.00
N GLY A 174 -8.75 -3.48 14.78
CA GLY A 174 -9.24 -4.40 15.81
C GLY A 174 -10.23 -5.42 15.23
N ASP A 175 -11.39 -5.58 15.88
CA ASP A 175 -12.46 -6.48 15.42
C ASP A 175 -13.06 -6.10 14.06
N ALA A 176 -12.80 -4.89 13.56
CA ALA A 176 -13.25 -4.46 12.24
C ALA A 176 -12.29 -4.88 11.12
N ALA A 177 -11.11 -5.45 11.45
CA ALA A 177 -10.15 -5.91 10.46
C ALA A 177 -10.74 -7.08 9.66
N VAL A 178 -10.74 -6.95 8.33
CA VAL A 178 -11.07 -8.06 7.46
C VAL A 178 -10.02 -9.17 7.58
N PRO A 179 -10.41 -10.44 7.47
CA PRO A 179 -9.45 -11.52 7.32
C PRO A 179 -8.75 -11.39 5.97
N GLU A 180 -7.57 -11.98 5.86
CA GLU A 180 -6.84 -12.11 4.60
C GLU A 180 -7.73 -12.79 3.53
N PRO A 181 -7.84 -12.23 2.31
CA PRO A 181 -8.54 -12.90 1.23
C PRO A 181 -7.73 -14.09 0.71
N ALA A 182 -8.34 -14.95 -0.12
CA ALA A 182 -7.54 -15.90 -0.87
C ALA A 182 -6.63 -15.13 -1.84
N ILE A 183 -5.33 -15.40 -1.82
CA ILE A 183 -4.30 -14.69 -2.59
C ILE A 183 -3.58 -15.68 -3.51
N ASP A 184 -3.35 -15.30 -4.76
CA ASP A 184 -2.52 -16.05 -5.71
C ASP A 184 -1.27 -15.24 -6.04
N ILE A 185 -0.12 -15.70 -5.54
CA ILE A 185 1.22 -15.14 -5.82
C ILE A 185 2.09 -16.15 -6.57
N GLY A 186 1.46 -17.15 -7.22
CA GLY A 186 2.15 -18.12 -8.07
C GLY A 186 1.65 -17.99 -9.51
N PRO A 187 0.68 -18.83 -9.95
CA PRO A 187 0.12 -18.77 -11.29
C PRO A 187 -0.32 -17.38 -11.76
N ALA A 188 -0.79 -16.51 -10.85
CA ALA A 188 -1.21 -15.16 -11.19
C ALA A 188 -0.12 -14.33 -11.90
N PHE A 189 1.14 -14.47 -11.48
CA PHE A 189 2.27 -13.78 -12.13
C PHE A 189 2.47 -14.23 -13.58
N ALA A 190 2.38 -15.53 -13.85
CA ALA A 190 2.47 -16.06 -15.21
C ALA A 190 1.29 -15.57 -16.08
N VAL A 191 0.08 -15.51 -15.51
CA VAL A 191 -1.10 -14.97 -16.19
C VAL A 191 -0.93 -13.48 -16.52
N ALA A 192 -0.45 -12.67 -15.56
CA ALA A 192 -0.17 -11.25 -15.77
C ALA A 192 0.90 -11.05 -16.85
N ALA A 193 1.99 -11.80 -16.80
CA ALA A 193 3.07 -11.70 -17.77
C ALA A 193 2.61 -12.09 -19.18
N ASN A 194 1.79 -13.14 -19.31
CA ASN A 194 1.21 -13.54 -20.59
C ASN A 194 0.29 -12.46 -21.16
N ALA A 195 -0.53 -11.83 -20.31
CA ALA A 195 -1.40 -10.73 -20.71
C ALA A 195 -0.59 -9.50 -21.16
N ALA A 196 0.47 -9.15 -20.42
CA ALA A 196 1.36 -8.05 -20.76
C ALA A 196 2.09 -8.28 -22.10
N ALA A 197 2.60 -9.50 -22.31
CA ALA A 197 3.28 -9.88 -23.55
C ALA A 197 2.33 -10.15 -24.73
N ASN A 198 1.02 -10.26 -24.48
CA ASN A 198 0.03 -10.76 -25.43
C ASN A 198 0.47 -12.09 -26.10
N ALA A 199 1.08 -12.97 -25.30
CA ALA A 199 1.63 -14.25 -25.73
C ALA A 199 1.72 -15.20 -24.53
N THR A 200 1.78 -16.50 -24.79
CA THR A 200 2.16 -17.47 -23.75
C THR A 200 3.68 -17.53 -23.68
N LEU A 201 4.24 -17.14 -22.54
CA LEU A 201 5.68 -17.22 -22.28
C LEU A 201 6.09 -18.67 -21.97
N ASP A 202 7.25 -19.06 -22.49
CA ASP A 202 7.91 -20.33 -22.20
C ASP A 202 9.39 -20.08 -21.84
N PRO A 203 9.82 -20.38 -20.60
CA PRO A 203 9.02 -20.93 -19.49
C PRO A 203 7.97 -19.92 -18.97
N PRO A 204 6.97 -20.36 -18.18
CA PRO A 204 6.06 -19.44 -17.51
C PRO A 204 6.82 -18.47 -16.58
N PHE A 205 6.45 -17.19 -16.59
CA PHE A 205 7.06 -16.20 -15.72
C PHE A 205 6.83 -16.54 -14.23
N SER A 206 7.89 -16.42 -13.44
CA SER A 206 7.89 -16.61 -11.99
C SER A 206 8.75 -15.53 -11.37
N PRO A 207 8.27 -14.77 -10.36
CA PRO A 207 9.05 -13.70 -9.74
C PRO A 207 10.10 -14.21 -8.73
N TYR A 208 10.38 -15.51 -8.73
CA TYR A 208 11.20 -16.15 -7.71
C TYR A 208 12.49 -16.78 -8.28
N THR A 209 12.74 -16.63 -9.58
CA THR A 209 13.83 -17.34 -10.25
C THR A 209 15.19 -16.65 -10.12
N ASP A 210 15.21 -15.32 -10.09
CA ASP A 210 16.41 -14.50 -10.00
C ASP A 210 16.05 -13.06 -9.61
N ASP A 211 17.07 -12.21 -9.41
CA ASP A 211 16.92 -10.79 -9.07
C ASP A 211 16.01 -10.04 -10.05
N VAL A 212 16.21 -10.25 -11.35
CA VAL A 212 15.47 -9.51 -12.40
C VAL A 212 13.99 -9.84 -12.37
N THR A 213 13.66 -11.14 -12.29
CA THR A 213 12.26 -11.60 -12.24
C THR A 213 11.59 -11.22 -10.93
N PHE A 214 12.31 -11.22 -9.81
CA PHE A 214 11.83 -10.69 -8.53
C PHE A 214 11.51 -9.20 -8.61
N LEU A 215 12.44 -8.39 -9.10
CA LEU A 215 12.26 -6.95 -9.24
C LEU A 215 11.13 -6.61 -10.21
N LEU A 216 10.97 -7.35 -11.32
CA LEU A 216 9.83 -7.20 -12.23
C LEU A 216 8.51 -7.60 -11.56
N GLY A 217 8.51 -8.61 -10.69
CA GLY A 217 7.34 -8.99 -9.88
C GLY A 217 6.96 -7.91 -8.88
N ALA A 218 7.91 -7.43 -8.08
CA ALA A 218 7.77 -6.32 -7.15
C ALA A 218 7.23 -5.07 -7.84
N PHE A 219 7.79 -4.74 -9.02
CA PHE A 219 7.39 -3.58 -9.81
C PHE A 219 5.91 -3.56 -10.19
N ILE A 220 5.24 -4.72 -10.28
CA ILE A 220 3.79 -4.78 -10.53
C ILE A 220 3.01 -4.10 -9.40
N PHE A 221 3.41 -4.32 -8.14
CA PHE A 221 2.66 -3.94 -6.95
C PHE A 221 3.02 -2.55 -6.42
N GLU A 222 4.31 -2.24 -6.29
CA GLU A 222 4.77 -1.04 -5.58
C GLU A 222 4.14 0.28 -6.07
N ASP A 223 4.07 0.48 -7.39
CA ASP A 223 3.43 1.70 -7.91
C ASP A 223 1.91 1.70 -7.70
N VAL A 224 1.28 0.51 -7.61
CA VAL A 224 -0.13 0.38 -7.26
C VAL A 224 -0.34 0.79 -5.81
N GLY A 225 0.50 0.32 -4.88
CA GLY A 225 0.49 0.71 -3.46
C GLY A 225 0.60 2.23 -3.28
N VAL A 226 1.65 2.84 -3.85
CA VAL A 226 1.87 4.30 -3.82
C VAL A 226 0.65 5.08 -4.31
N THR A 227 0.13 4.71 -5.49
CA THR A 227 -0.97 5.47 -6.11
C THR A 227 -2.33 5.19 -5.47
N ALA A 228 -2.51 4.03 -4.82
CA ALA A 228 -3.68 3.68 -4.02
C ALA A 228 -3.73 4.51 -2.74
N TYR A 229 -2.63 4.57 -1.98
CA TYR A 229 -2.57 5.43 -0.79
C TYR A 229 -2.68 6.90 -1.15
N GLY A 230 -2.04 7.35 -2.23
CA GLY A 230 -2.19 8.72 -2.75
C GLY A 230 -3.67 9.07 -3.03
N GLY A 231 -4.43 8.14 -3.59
CA GLY A 231 -5.87 8.29 -3.82
C GLY A 231 -6.71 8.20 -2.55
N ALA A 232 -6.27 7.44 -1.55
CA ALA A 232 -6.99 7.22 -0.30
C ALA A 232 -6.83 8.38 0.70
N VAL A 233 -5.64 8.98 0.79
CA VAL A 233 -5.31 10.03 1.79
C VAL A 233 -6.35 11.17 1.82
N PRO A 234 -6.81 11.73 0.68
CA PRO A 234 -7.83 12.78 0.68
C PRO A 234 -9.21 12.33 1.14
N LEU A 235 -9.51 11.03 1.11
CA LEU A 235 -10.82 10.45 1.40
C LEU A 235 -11.07 10.24 2.90
N PHE A 236 -10.00 10.25 3.72
CA PHE A 236 -10.13 10.11 5.16
C PHE A 236 -10.80 11.33 5.83
N SER A 237 -11.81 11.03 6.63
CA SER A 237 -12.51 12.02 7.44
C SER A 237 -11.68 12.44 8.66
N ASP A 238 -11.06 11.47 9.34
CA ASP A 238 -10.13 11.73 10.45
C ASP A 238 -8.73 12.08 9.92
N LYS A 239 -8.24 13.29 10.24
CA LYS A 239 -6.94 13.77 9.79
C LYS A 239 -5.75 13.09 10.49
N ASN A 240 -5.96 12.49 11.65
CA ASN A 240 -4.94 11.66 12.28
C ASN A 240 -4.75 10.36 11.50
N VAL A 241 -5.86 9.74 11.06
CA VAL A 241 -5.82 8.54 10.20
C VAL A 241 -5.23 8.90 8.83
N ALA A 242 -5.62 10.02 8.25
CA ALA A 242 -5.04 10.51 6.99
C ALA A 242 -3.51 10.73 7.10
N GLY A 243 -3.06 11.33 8.21
CA GLY A 243 -1.64 11.56 8.46
C GLY A 243 -0.84 10.25 8.62
N VAL A 244 -1.44 9.21 9.20
CA VAL A 244 -0.84 7.88 9.26
C VAL A 244 -0.80 7.21 7.89
N ALA A 245 -1.90 7.25 7.12
CA ALA A 245 -1.93 6.71 5.77
C ALA A 245 -0.90 7.38 4.85
N ALA A 246 -0.69 8.69 5.01
CA ALA A 246 0.36 9.42 4.30
C ALA A 246 1.79 9.00 4.69
N ARG A 247 1.99 8.42 5.89
CA ARG A 247 3.29 7.85 6.29
C ARG A 247 3.52 6.49 5.66
N ILE A 248 2.48 5.65 5.57
CA ILE A 248 2.55 4.39 4.81
C ILE A 248 2.86 4.70 3.35
N LEU A 249 2.14 5.63 2.73
CA LEU A 249 2.45 6.15 1.38
C LEU A 249 3.93 6.53 1.21
N GLY A 250 4.54 7.14 2.23
CA GLY A 250 5.96 7.49 2.20
C GLY A 250 6.88 6.27 2.17
N VAL A 251 6.54 5.20 2.90
CA VAL A 251 7.26 3.92 2.89
C VAL A 251 7.10 3.23 1.54
N GLU A 252 5.86 3.11 1.03
CA GLU A 252 5.59 2.59 -0.33
C GLU A 252 6.40 3.33 -1.39
N ALA A 253 6.55 4.65 -1.26
CA ALA A 253 7.33 5.43 -2.21
C ALA A 253 8.83 5.13 -2.14
N TYR A 254 9.37 4.78 -0.96
CA TYR A 254 10.75 4.29 -0.84
C TYR A 254 10.91 2.91 -1.47
N HIS A 255 9.96 2.00 -1.25
CA HIS A 255 9.97 0.66 -1.85
C HIS A 255 9.91 0.75 -3.38
N ALA A 256 8.92 1.47 -3.93
CA ALA A 256 8.80 1.72 -5.37
C ALA A 256 10.05 2.38 -5.97
N GLY A 257 10.62 3.35 -5.25
CA GLY A 257 11.86 4.02 -5.64
C GLY A 257 13.04 3.05 -5.70
N ALA A 258 13.23 2.21 -4.69
CA ALA A 258 14.29 1.21 -4.62
C ALA A 258 14.15 0.18 -5.75
N VAL A 259 12.96 -0.40 -5.95
CA VAL A 259 12.70 -1.37 -7.03
C VAL A 259 13.00 -0.78 -8.40
N ARG A 260 12.59 0.47 -8.64
CA ARG A 260 12.87 1.17 -9.91
C ARG A 260 14.37 1.46 -10.08
N ALA A 261 15.07 1.82 -9.01
CA ALA A 261 16.51 2.07 -9.05
C ALA A 261 17.27 0.78 -9.38
N GLU A 262 16.94 -0.34 -8.72
CA GLU A 262 17.55 -1.64 -8.99
C GLU A 262 17.23 -2.12 -10.42
N LEU A 263 15.98 -1.99 -10.89
CA LEU A 263 15.62 -2.32 -12.28
C LEU A 263 16.38 -1.50 -13.31
N ALA A 264 16.71 -0.23 -13.01
CA ALA A 264 17.43 0.65 -13.91
C ALA A 264 18.79 0.07 -14.35
N GLU A 265 19.45 -0.70 -13.47
CA GLU A 265 20.73 -1.36 -13.77
C GLU A 265 20.58 -2.50 -14.78
N PHE A 266 19.37 -3.07 -14.91
CA PHE A 266 19.10 -4.22 -15.76
C PHE A 266 18.37 -3.90 -17.06
N VAL A 267 17.92 -2.65 -17.30
CA VAL A 267 17.00 -2.33 -18.41
C VAL A 267 17.50 -2.74 -19.80
N SER A 268 18.81 -2.80 -20.03
CA SER A 268 19.41 -3.20 -21.31
C SER A 268 19.72 -4.71 -21.41
N VAL A 269 19.55 -5.47 -20.33
CA VAL A 269 19.78 -6.92 -20.30
C VAL A 269 18.67 -7.62 -21.07
N VAL A 270 19.07 -8.51 -22.00
CA VAL A 270 18.14 -9.36 -22.74
C VAL A 270 17.77 -10.57 -21.88
N THR A 271 16.48 -10.75 -21.64
CA THR A 271 15.94 -11.84 -20.83
C THR A 271 15.89 -13.16 -21.62
N GLY A 272 15.58 -14.25 -20.92
CA GLY A 272 15.31 -15.56 -21.55
C GLY A 272 14.15 -15.55 -22.57
N TYR A 273 13.31 -14.51 -22.56
CA TYR A 273 12.20 -14.33 -23.50
C TYR A 273 12.59 -13.61 -24.80
N GLY A 274 13.87 -13.23 -24.97
CA GLY A 274 14.36 -12.58 -26.18
C GLY A 274 14.05 -11.07 -26.28
N VAL A 275 13.54 -10.47 -25.20
CA VAL A 275 13.29 -9.03 -25.05
C VAL A 275 14.07 -8.47 -23.87
N THR A 276 14.31 -7.16 -23.84
CA THR A 276 15.06 -6.54 -22.74
C THR A 276 14.21 -6.43 -21.47
N VAL A 277 14.84 -6.30 -20.30
CA VAL A 277 14.14 -6.02 -19.04
C VAL A 277 13.34 -4.72 -19.13
N GLY A 278 13.88 -3.70 -19.79
CA GLY A 278 13.18 -2.43 -20.04
C GLY A 278 11.91 -2.62 -20.88
N ASP A 279 11.96 -3.49 -21.91
CA ASP A 279 10.79 -3.83 -22.70
C ASP A 279 9.71 -4.52 -21.85
N ILE A 280 10.10 -5.48 -21.00
CA ILE A 280 9.15 -6.15 -20.09
C ILE A 280 8.55 -5.15 -19.11
N GLY A 281 9.37 -4.29 -18.50
CA GLY A 281 8.88 -3.23 -17.62
C GLY A 281 7.86 -2.32 -18.31
N ASN A 282 8.11 -1.93 -19.56
CA ASN A 282 7.17 -1.16 -20.36
C ASN A 282 5.88 -1.93 -20.70
N LEU A 283 5.95 -3.25 -20.90
CA LEU A 283 4.74 -4.09 -21.06
C LEU A 283 3.90 -4.17 -19.79
N ILE A 284 4.54 -4.27 -18.61
CA ILE A 284 3.85 -4.20 -17.31
C ILE A 284 3.13 -2.87 -17.16
N VAL A 285 3.83 -1.76 -17.43
CA VAL A 285 3.26 -0.41 -17.42
C VAL A 285 2.06 -0.32 -18.37
N ALA A 286 2.17 -0.82 -19.60
CA ALA A 286 1.09 -0.80 -20.58
C ALA A 286 -0.14 -1.61 -20.12
N LEU A 287 0.06 -2.78 -19.52
CA LEU A 287 -1.03 -3.57 -18.97
C LEU A 287 -1.72 -2.83 -17.81
N ARG A 288 -0.96 -2.29 -16.85
CA ARG A 288 -1.54 -1.49 -15.76
C ARG A 288 -2.23 -0.22 -16.27
N ALA A 289 -1.74 0.39 -17.34
CA ALA A 289 -2.39 1.52 -17.98
C ALA A 289 -3.76 1.12 -18.53
N ALA A 290 -3.83 0.01 -19.25
CA ALA A 290 -5.07 -0.50 -19.83
C ALA A 290 -6.11 -0.88 -18.77
N LEU A 291 -5.66 -1.43 -17.62
CA LEU A 291 -6.54 -1.81 -16.51
C LEU A 291 -6.91 -0.62 -15.60
N GLY A 292 -6.00 0.34 -15.43
CA GLY A 292 -6.03 1.36 -14.39
C GLY A 292 -6.19 2.79 -14.90
N GLY A 293 -6.88 2.99 -16.03
CA GLY A 293 -7.31 4.31 -16.49
C GLY A 293 -6.28 5.13 -17.28
N GLY A 294 -5.19 4.53 -17.75
CA GLY A 294 -4.28 5.12 -18.73
C GLY A 294 -3.28 6.17 -18.22
N LYS A 295 -3.14 6.33 -16.90
CA LYS A 295 -2.29 7.36 -16.26
C LYS A 295 -0.79 7.02 -16.22
N GLU A 296 -0.47 5.77 -16.48
CA GLU A 296 0.87 5.19 -16.34
C GLU A 296 1.89 5.84 -17.29
N THR A 297 3.15 5.86 -16.83
CA THR A 297 4.26 6.34 -17.66
C THR A 297 5.30 5.24 -17.87
N PRO A 298 5.90 5.12 -19.07
CA PRO A 298 6.89 4.08 -19.36
C PRO A 298 8.02 4.04 -18.33
N LEU A 299 8.51 2.84 -18.01
CA LEU A 299 9.70 2.65 -17.19
C LEU A 299 10.93 3.23 -17.92
N VAL A 300 11.01 3.00 -19.23
CA VAL A 300 12.09 3.52 -20.09
C VAL A 300 11.48 4.33 -21.23
N ALA A 301 11.81 5.62 -21.30
CA ALA A 301 11.43 6.54 -22.38
C ALA A 301 12.49 7.65 -22.58
N ASP A 302 12.57 8.17 -23.80
CA ASP A 302 13.33 9.40 -24.14
C ASP A 302 14.82 9.40 -23.75
N GLY A 303 15.47 8.22 -23.74
CA GLY A 303 16.89 8.09 -23.39
C GLY A 303 17.19 8.24 -21.89
N PHE A 304 16.17 8.43 -21.06
CA PHE A 304 16.28 8.34 -19.60
C PHE A 304 16.11 6.88 -19.19
N THR A 305 17.20 6.28 -18.71
CA THR A 305 17.22 4.92 -18.15
C THR A 305 17.03 4.90 -16.64
N GLN A 306 16.94 6.08 -15.99
CA GLN A 306 16.96 6.20 -14.53
C GLN A 306 15.64 6.69 -13.95
N LEU A 307 15.23 6.03 -12.86
CA LEU A 307 14.19 6.39 -11.89
C LEU A 307 13.10 7.34 -12.41
N ARG A 308 12.14 6.81 -13.17
CA ARG A 308 10.95 7.58 -13.54
C ARG A 308 9.90 7.47 -12.45
N ALA A 309 9.73 8.54 -11.67
CA ALA A 309 8.65 8.61 -10.68
C ALA A 309 7.28 8.57 -11.37
N VAL A 310 6.31 7.98 -10.67
CA VAL A 310 4.92 7.76 -11.10
C VAL A 310 4.16 9.08 -11.09
N THR A 311 4.41 9.97 -12.07
CA THR A 311 3.98 11.38 -11.99
C THR A 311 2.95 11.79 -13.03
N GLU A 312 2.06 12.71 -12.65
CA GLU A 312 1.27 13.55 -13.54
C GLU A 312 1.94 14.94 -13.71
N GLY A 313 1.22 15.91 -14.29
CA GLY A 313 1.67 17.30 -14.37
C GLY A 313 2.15 17.83 -13.01
N ASP A 314 3.07 18.79 -13.03
CA ASP A 314 3.70 19.38 -11.84
C ASP A 314 4.54 18.41 -10.97
N SER A 315 4.89 17.22 -11.50
CA SER A 315 5.67 16.20 -10.79
C SER A 315 4.99 15.68 -9.52
N LEU A 316 3.66 15.69 -9.51
CA LEU A 316 2.86 15.07 -8.46
C LEU A 316 2.68 13.58 -8.78
N THR A 317 2.72 12.72 -7.77
CA THR A 317 2.37 11.32 -8.00
C THR A 317 0.91 11.23 -8.44
N TYR A 318 0.62 10.63 -9.59
CA TYR A 318 -0.77 10.47 -10.00
C TYR A 318 -1.49 9.53 -9.02
N VAL A 319 -2.82 9.66 -8.90
CA VAL A 319 -3.59 8.85 -7.94
C VAL A 319 -4.57 7.92 -8.63
N ARG A 320 -4.85 6.78 -7.98
CA ARG A 320 -5.86 5.81 -8.44
C ARG A 320 -7.08 5.79 -7.54
N THR A 321 -8.23 5.62 -8.17
CA THR A 321 -9.48 5.25 -7.49
C THR A 321 -9.41 3.79 -7.07
N THR A 322 -10.23 3.40 -6.10
CA THR A 322 -10.32 1.99 -5.67
C THR A 322 -10.73 1.06 -6.81
N SER A 323 -11.57 1.52 -7.75
CA SER A 323 -11.94 0.72 -8.92
C SER A 323 -10.77 0.50 -9.88
N GLU A 324 -9.92 1.50 -10.11
CA GLU A 324 -8.69 1.34 -10.90
C GLU A 324 -7.70 0.39 -10.23
N VAL A 325 -7.55 0.47 -8.90
CA VAL A 325 -6.70 -0.45 -8.12
C VAL A 325 -7.20 -1.89 -8.22
N ILE A 326 -8.50 -2.13 -7.94
CA ILE A 326 -9.10 -3.47 -8.02
C ILE A 326 -8.96 -4.03 -9.44
N SER A 327 -9.24 -3.20 -10.46
CA SER A 327 -9.08 -3.59 -11.86
C SER A 327 -7.66 -4.10 -12.15
N ILE A 328 -6.62 -3.45 -11.63
CA ILE A 328 -5.24 -3.92 -11.83
C ILE A 328 -5.01 -5.26 -11.14
N VAL A 329 -5.32 -5.35 -9.84
CA VAL A 329 -4.99 -6.56 -9.04
C VAL A 329 -5.91 -7.75 -9.32
N CYS A 330 -7.04 -7.52 -10.00
CA CYS A 330 -8.03 -8.54 -10.38
C CYS A 330 -8.21 -8.70 -11.91
N ALA A 331 -7.30 -8.17 -12.74
CA ALA A 331 -7.35 -8.26 -14.20
C ALA A 331 -8.68 -7.79 -14.84
N GLY A 332 -9.18 -6.62 -14.43
CA GLY A 332 -10.33 -5.94 -15.02
C GLY A 332 -11.68 -6.26 -14.37
N GLY A 333 -11.70 -7.15 -13.37
CA GLY A 333 -12.91 -7.54 -12.64
C GLY A 333 -12.84 -7.24 -11.14
N ASN A 334 -13.88 -7.66 -10.41
CA ASN A 334 -13.93 -7.60 -8.94
C ASN A 334 -13.20 -8.76 -8.24
N LYS A 335 -12.72 -9.73 -9.02
CA LYS A 335 -11.99 -10.93 -8.59
C LYS A 335 -11.21 -11.49 -9.76
N GLY A 336 -10.18 -12.28 -9.46
CA GLY A 336 -9.27 -12.87 -10.44
C GLY A 336 -7.84 -12.46 -10.16
N LEU A 337 -6.92 -12.93 -10.99
CA LEU A 337 -5.49 -12.67 -10.87
C LEU A 337 -4.98 -12.88 -9.44
N PHE A 338 -4.52 -11.83 -8.75
CA PHE A 338 -3.94 -11.94 -7.40
C PHE A 338 -4.98 -12.16 -6.30
N PHE A 339 -6.25 -11.84 -6.54
CA PHE A 339 -7.36 -12.09 -5.63
C PHE A 339 -8.41 -12.98 -6.30
N PRO A 340 -8.19 -14.30 -6.40
CA PRO A 340 -9.06 -15.23 -7.13
C PRO A 340 -10.54 -15.17 -6.70
N ASN A 341 -10.79 -14.86 -5.43
CA ASN A 341 -12.14 -14.71 -4.87
C ASN A 341 -12.57 -13.26 -4.62
N GLY A 342 -11.73 -12.29 -4.99
CA GLY A 342 -11.91 -10.86 -4.73
C GLY A 342 -11.38 -10.45 -3.36
N LEU A 343 -11.36 -9.14 -3.14
CA LEU A 343 -10.95 -8.53 -1.88
C LEU A 343 -12.08 -8.67 -0.83
N ASN A 344 -11.70 -8.72 0.44
CA ASN A 344 -12.65 -8.70 1.55
C ASN A 344 -13.00 -7.26 1.96
N GLY A 345 -14.24 -7.04 2.38
CA GLY A 345 -14.70 -5.74 2.89
C GLY A 345 -15.78 -5.10 2.01
N LYS A 346 -16.00 -3.80 2.20
CA LYS A 346 -17.13 -3.07 1.63
C LYS A 346 -16.84 -2.43 0.27
N ILE A 347 -15.57 -2.08 0.01
CA ILE A 347 -15.16 -1.40 -1.22
C ILE A 347 -14.97 -2.45 -2.33
N ASN A 348 -15.67 -2.26 -3.45
CA ASN A 348 -15.56 -3.04 -4.68
C ASN A 348 -15.59 -2.11 -5.90
N MET A 349 -15.31 -2.64 -7.10
CA MET A 349 -15.58 -1.92 -8.35
C MET A 349 -17.10 -1.75 -8.51
N MET A 350 -17.52 -0.49 -8.66
CA MET A 350 -18.91 -0.12 -8.92
C MET A 350 -19.26 -0.22 -10.41
#